data_AF-A0A3N5LEP5-F1
#
_entry.id   AF-A0A3N5LEP5-F1
#
_cell.length_a   1.000
_cell.length_b   1.000
_cell.length_c   1.000
_cell.angle_alpha   90.00
_cell.angle_beta   90.00
_cell.angle_gamma   90.00
#
_symmetry.space_group_name_H-M   'P 1'
#
loop_
_entity.id
_entity.type
_entity.pdbx_description
1 polymer ?
#
loop_
_entity_poly.entity_id
_entity_poly.type
_entity_poly.pdbx_seq_one_letter_code
_entity_poly.pdbx_strand_id
1 'polypeptide(L)'
;MNKDHYNNYYNKYLREYAKENRRNSTFAEFLLWNEILKGRKLGYQFHRQRSILGYIGDFFCKELMLFIETDGATHEWEETKLKDKKKETELIAKGYTLLRFKDTDVAADIDATRKTIEVWIEEYEKKHPQVLNNKYRSKRKFPAYLKKSSP
;
A
#
# COMPACT_ATOMS: atom_id res chain seq x y z
N MET A 1 -6.16 -13.46 -22.71
CA MET A 1 -5.64 -12.91 -21.44
C MET A 1 -6.80 -12.74 -20.46
N ASN A 2 -6.71 -13.33 -19.26
CA ASN A 2 -7.80 -13.36 -18.29
C ASN A 2 -8.11 -11.93 -17.77
N LYS A 3 -9.40 -11.53 -17.74
CA LYS A 3 -9.86 -10.19 -17.30
C LYS A 3 -9.40 -9.85 -15.89
N ASP A 4 -9.23 -10.86 -15.04
CA ASP A 4 -8.82 -10.69 -13.64
C ASP A 4 -7.40 -10.14 -13.50
N HIS A 5 -6.50 -10.48 -14.42
CA HIS A 5 -5.12 -9.97 -14.39
C HIS A 5 -5.06 -8.46 -14.66
N TYR A 6 -5.96 -7.92 -15.49
CA TYR A 6 -5.96 -6.50 -15.84
C TYR A 6 -6.37 -5.60 -14.65
N ASN A 7 -7.28 -6.09 -13.81
CA ASN A 7 -7.75 -5.39 -12.62
C ASN A 7 -7.14 -5.89 -11.30
N ASN A 8 -5.98 -6.55 -11.38
CA ASN A 8 -5.26 -7.08 -10.22
C ASN A 8 -6.11 -7.99 -9.32
N TYR A 9 -6.92 -8.88 -9.89
CA TYR A 9 -7.79 -9.79 -9.12
C TYR A 9 -8.76 -9.06 -8.19
N TYR A 10 -9.27 -7.90 -8.64
CA TYR A 10 -10.27 -7.13 -7.91
C TYR A 10 -11.54 -7.96 -7.67
N ASN A 11 -11.88 -8.16 -6.40
CA ASN A 11 -13.10 -8.86 -6.01
C ASN A 11 -14.26 -7.89 -5.79
N LYS A 12 -15.17 -7.80 -6.76
CA LYS A 12 -16.36 -6.93 -6.68
C LYS A 12 -17.30 -7.27 -5.50
N TYR A 13 -17.29 -8.49 -5.00
CA TYR A 13 -18.17 -8.94 -3.91
C TYR A 13 -17.76 -8.35 -2.54
N LEU A 14 -16.53 -7.86 -2.42
CA LEU A 14 -16.02 -7.20 -1.21
C LEU A 14 -16.19 -5.68 -1.23
N ARG A 15 -16.91 -5.13 -2.22
CA ARG A 15 -17.04 -3.69 -2.42
C ARG A 15 -17.78 -2.99 -1.27
N GLU A 16 -18.85 -3.58 -0.75
CA GLU A 16 -19.60 -2.99 0.37
C GLU A 16 -18.79 -3.05 1.68
N TYR A 17 -18.11 -4.17 1.95
CA TYR A 17 -17.15 -4.26 3.06
C TYR A 17 -16.06 -3.20 2.97
N ALA A 18 -15.43 -3.05 1.81
CA ALA A 18 -14.44 -2.00 1.57
C ALA A 18 -14.98 -0.57 1.75
N LYS A 19 -16.27 -0.35 1.48
CA LYS A 19 -16.92 0.95 1.69
C LYS A 19 -17.17 1.21 3.16
N GLU A 20 -17.56 0.18 3.91
CA GLU A 20 -17.78 0.26 5.35
C GLU A 20 -16.46 0.49 6.10
N ASN A 21 -15.39 -0.25 5.77
CA ASN A 21 -14.06 0.00 6.34
C ASN A 21 -13.56 1.42 6.08
N ARG A 22 -13.90 2.01 4.92
CA ARG A 22 -13.56 3.42 4.63
C ARG A 22 -14.27 4.42 5.53
N ARG A 23 -15.44 4.08 6.07
CA ARG A 23 -16.19 4.91 7.02
C ARG A 23 -15.68 4.72 8.44
N ASN A 24 -15.25 3.50 8.77
CA ASN A 24 -14.82 3.10 10.10
C ASN A 24 -13.29 2.92 10.20
N SER A 25 -12.52 3.69 9.43
CA SER A 25 -11.06 3.59 9.40
C SER A 25 -10.45 3.99 10.76
N THR A 26 -9.41 3.30 11.20
CA THR A 26 -8.67 3.69 12.42
C THR A 26 -8.05 5.08 12.29
N PHE A 27 -7.63 5.65 13.43
CA PHE A 27 -6.89 6.93 13.42
C PHE A 27 -5.57 6.82 12.63
N ALA A 28 -4.86 5.70 12.76
CA ALA A 28 -3.64 5.43 12.00
C ALA A 28 -3.91 5.37 10.49
N GLU A 29 -4.95 4.65 10.05
CA GLU A 29 -5.37 4.63 8.65
C GLU A 29 -5.74 6.04 8.14
N PHE A 30 -6.47 6.81 8.95
CA PHE A 30 -6.85 8.18 8.60
C PHE A 30 -5.62 9.06 8.39
N LEU A 31 -4.63 9.00 9.30
CA LEU A 31 -3.38 9.76 9.20
C LEU A 31 -2.57 9.34 7.98
N LEU A 32 -2.30 8.05 7.80
CA LEU A 32 -1.58 7.53 6.62
C LEU A 32 -2.23 8.00 5.32
N TRP A 33 -3.55 7.89 5.23
CA TRP A 33 -4.28 8.28 4.04
C TRP A 33 -4.12 9.79 3.77
N ASN A 34 -4.50 10.63 4.72
CA ASN A 34 -4.59 12.06 4.48
C ASN A 34 -3.22 12.73 4.40
N GLU A 35 -2.26 12.30 5.20
CA GLU A 35 -0.94 12.93 5.27
C GLU A 35 0.01 12.40 4.20
N ILE A 36 -0.02 11.10 3.89
CA ILE A 36 1.03 10.47 3.08
C ILE A 36 0.51 9.97 1.73
N LEU A 37 -0.61 9.26 1.68
CA LEU A 37 -0.95 8.43 0.51
C LEU A 37 -1.92 9.07 -0.48
N LYS A 38 -2.84 9.92 -0.01
CA LYS A 38 -3.86 10.57 -0.83
C LYS A 38 -3.24 11.53 -1.84
N GLY A 39 -3.81 11.60 -3.04
CA GLY A 39 -3.47 12.63 -4.02
C GLY A 39 -2.08 12.50 -4.63
N ARG A 40 -1.48 11.30 -4.61
CA ARG A 40 -0.13 11.04 -5.17
C ARG A 40 0.96 11.89 -4.54
N LYS A 41 0.89 12.18 -3.24
CA LYS A 41 1.95 12.90 -2.51
C LYS A 41 3.33 12.22 -2.62
N LEU A 42 3.35 10.88 -2.73
CA LEU A 42 4.55 10.09 -3.02
C LEU A 42 4.79 9.84 -4.53
N GLY A 43 4.11 10.55 -5.43
CA GLY A 43 4.18 10.36 -6.89
C GLY A 43 3.41 9.15 -7.43
N TYR A 44 2.92 8.28 -6.55
CA TYR A 44 2.23 7.05 -6.89
C TYR A 44 0.74 7.07 -6.51
N GLN A 45 -0.09 6.37 -7.28
CA GLN A 45 -1.51 6.23 -6.92
C GLN A 45 -1.69 5.14 -5.88
N PHE A 46 -2.18 5.54 -4.71
CA PHE A 46 -2.68 4.63 -3.69
C PHE A 46 -4.21 4.55 -3.74
N HIS A 47 -4.74 3.39 -3.39
CA HIS A 47 -6.16 3.10 -3.22
C HIS A 47 -6.39 2.62 -1.80
N ARG A 48 -7.41 3.17 -1.13
CA ARG A 48 -7.78 2.80 0.24
C ARG A 48 -8.80 1.66 0.26
N GLN A 49 -8.60 0.68 1.14
CA GLN A 49 -9.47 -0.49 1.39
C GLN A 49 -9.82 -1.19 0.07
N ARG A 50 -8.80 -1.65 -0.66
CA ARG A 50 -9.00 -2.28 -1.98
C ARG A 50 -8.86 -3.79 -1.87
N SER A 51 -9.91 -4.49 -2.31
CA SER A 51 -9.91 -5.95 -2.41
C SER A 51 -9.05 -6.43 -3.58
N ILE A 52 -8.08 -7.29 -3.31
CA ILE A 52 -7.17 -7.92 -4.27
C ILE A 52 -6.99 -9.38 -3.85
N LEU A 53 -7.14 -10.32 -4.78
CA LEU A 53 -6.98 -11.76 -4.52
C LEU A 53 -7.90 -12.30 -3.39
N GLY A 54 -9.01 -11.62 -3.12
CA GLY A 54 -9.92 -11.98 -2.03
C GLY A 54 -9.58 -11.37 -0.66
N TYR A 55 -8.49 -10.62 -0.54
CA TYR A 55 -8.10 -9.90 0.68
C TYR A 55 -8.34 -8.40 0.53
N ILE A 56 -8.74 -7.73 1.60
CA ILE A 56 -8.84 -6.27 1.65
C ILE A 56 -7.62 -5.78 2.43
N GLY A 57 -6.72 -5.06 1.75
CA GLY A 57 -5.65 -4.33 2.43
C GLY A 57 -6.04 -2.86 2.61
N ASP A 58 -5.52 -2.23 3.68
CA ASP A 58 -5.85 -0.84 4.03
C ASP A 58 -5.44 0.12 2.92
N PHE A 59 -4.26 -0.08 2.33
CA PHE A 59 -3.81 0.65 1.15
C PHE A 59 -3.12 -0.23 0.12
N PHE A 60 -3.33 0.11 -1.15
CA PHE A 60 -2.76 -0.60 -2.28
C PHE A 60 -2.23 0.35 -3.35
N CYS A 61 -1.01 0.11 -3.83
CA CYS A 61 -0.43 0.76 -5.00
C CYS A 61 -0.10 -0.25 -6.11
N LYS A 62 -0.81 -0.16 -7.24
CA LYS A 62 -0.56 -1.01 -8.42
C LYS A 62 0.81 -0.76 -9.04
N GLU A 63 1.22 0.51 -9.11
CA GLU A 63 2.46 0.93 -9.77
C GLU A 63 3.71 0.39 -9.04
N LEU A 64 3.59 0.13 -7.74
CA LEU A 64 4.65 -0.39 -6.87
C LEU A 64 4.45 -1.85 -6.45
N MET A 65 3.35 -2.50 -6.86
CA MET A 65 2.93 -3.82 -6.35
C MET A 65 2.96 -3.87 -4.81
N LEU A 66 2.52 -2.79 -4.15
CA LEU A 66 2.69 -2.59 -2.71
C LEU A 66 1.34 -2.58 -1.98
N PHE A 67 1.28 -3.31 -0.87
CA PHE A 67 0.28 -3.18 0.19
C PHE A 67 0.87 -2.49 1.41
N ILE A 68 0.07 -1.64 2.05
CA ILE A 68 0.35 -1.09 3.36
C ILE A 68 -0.83 -1.45 4.26
N GLU A 69 -0.53 -2.06 5.40
CA GLU A 69 -1.50 -2.42 6.44
C GLU A 69 -1.12 -1.75 7.76
N THR A 70 -2.13 -1.34 8.51
CA THR A 70 -1.96 -0.91 9.90
C THR A 70 -2.43 -2.02 10.82
N ASP A 71 -1.58 -2.38 11.78
CA ASP A 71 -1.86 -3.40 12.78
C ASP A 71 -2.25 -2.72 14.08
N GLY A 72 -3.56 -2.66 14.32
CA GLY A 72 -4.11 -2.42 15.64
C GLY A 72 -4.12 -3.74 16.39
N ALA A 73 -3.46 -3.78 17.56
CA ALA A 73 -3.27 -4.96 18.43
C ALA A 73 -4.20 -6.13 18.10
N THR A 74 -3.77 -7.00 17.19
CA THR A 74 -4.55 -8.16 16.79
C THR A 74 -4.48 -9.16 17.93
N HIS A 75 -5.63 -9.49 18.53
CA HIS A 75 -5.71 -10.54 19.52
C HIS A 75 -5.03 -11.81 18.95
N GLU A 76 -4.11 -12.40 19.73
CA GLU A 76 -3.23 -13.51 19.34
C GLU A 76 -3.94 -14.86 19.16
N TRP A 77 -5.11 -14.89 18.54
CA TRP A 77 -5.78 -16.15 18.22
C TRP A 77 -5.02 -16.83 17.09
N GLU A 78 -4.66 -18.10 17.30
CA GLU A 78 -3.89 -18.92 16.36
C GLU A 78 -4.51 -18.94 14.95
N GLU A 79 -5.84 -18.95 14.87
CA GLU A 79 -6.57 -18.92 13.60
C GLU A 79 -6.34 -17.61 12.81
N THR A 80 -6.24 -16.47 13.49
CA THR A 80 -5.94 -15.18 12.85
C THR A 80 -4.52 -15.17 12.30
N LYS A 81 -3.54 -15.66 13.09
CA LYS A 81 -2.14 -15.78 12.65
C LYS A 81 -1.98 -16.65 11.40
N LEU A 82 -2.70 -17.78 11.35
CA LEU A 82 -2.68 -18.68 10.19
C LEU A 82 -3.29 -18.03 8.94
N LYS A 83 -4.40 -17.30 9.08
CA LYS A 83 -5.03 -16.56 7.96
C LYS A 83 -4.12 -15.45 7.44
N ASP A 84 -3.48 -14.69 8.32
CA ASP A 84 -2.56 -13.63 7.91
C ASP A 84 -1.31 -14.16 7.23
N LYS A 85 -0.73 -15.26 7.73
CA LYS A 85 0.41 -15.92 7.07
C LYS A 85 0.05 -16.43 5.68
N LYS A 86 -1.15 -17.00 5.52
CA LYS A 86 -1.64 -17.45 4.21
C LYS A 86 -1.81 -16.27 3.25
N LYS A 87 -2.43 -15.18 3.70
CA LYS A 87 -2.58 -13.93 2.93
C LYS A 87 -1.22 -13.42 2.45
N GLU A 88 -0.26 -13.30 3.34
CA GLU A 88 1.09 -12.83 3.02
C GLU A 88 1.77 -13.73 2.00
N THR A 89 1.71 -15.05 2.19
CA THR A 89 2.30 -16.03 1.27
C THR A 89 1.72 -15.91 -0.14
N GLU A 90 0.40 -15.78 -0.26
CA GLU A 90 -0.28 -15.65 -1.56
C GLU A 90 0.02 -14.32 -2.25
N LEU A 91 0.11 -13.23 -1.50
CA LEU A 91 0.49 -11.91 -2.03
C LEU A 91 1.92 -11.92 -2.57
N ILE A 92 2.87 -12.45 -1.78
CA ILE A 92 4.28 -12.56 -2.17
C ILE A 92 4.44 -13.43 -3.42
N ALA A 93 3.75 -14.58 -3.48
CA ALA A 93 3.77 -15.46 -4.66
C ALA A 93 3.25 -14.78 -5.95
N LYS A 94 2.49 -13.70 -5.82
CA LYS A 94 1.99 -12.88 -6.95
C LYS A 94 2.82 -11.63 -7.21
N GLY A 95 3.96 -11.49 -6.53
CA GLY A 95 4.91 -10.38 -6.69
C GLY A 95 4.53 -9.11 -5.91
N TYR A 96 3.59 -9.21 -4.97
CA TYR A 96 3.26 -8.09 -4.09
C TYR A 96 4.22 -8.04 -2.89
N THR A 97 4.45 -6.83 -2.40
CA THR A 97 5.11 -6.59 -1.10
C THR A 97 4.09 -6.09 -0.09
N LEU A 98 4.25 -6.48 1.17
CA LEU A 98 3.43 -6.03 2.29
C LEU A 98 4.30 -5.25 3.28
N LEU A 99 3.95 -3.99 3.55
CA LEU A 99 4.49 -3.21 4.66
C LEU A 99 3.44 -3.11 5.75
N ARG A 100 3.83 -3.41 7.00
CA ARG A 100 2.95 -3.32 8.16
C ARG A 100 3.48 -2.30 9.15
N PHE A 101 2.60 -1.43 9.62
CA PHE A 101 2.90 -0.43 10.65
C PHE A 101 2.01 -0.68 11.86
N LYS A 102 2.54 -0.54 13.08
CA LYS A 102 1.71 -0.54 14.27
C LYS A 102 0.91 0.75 14.34
N ASP A 103 -0.35 0.66 14.76
CA ASP A 103 -1.21 1.85 14.95
C ASP A 103 -0.55 2.90 15.85
N THR A 104 0.11 2.45 16.91
CA THR A 104 0.81 3.32 17.87
C THR A 104 1.98 4.07 17.23
N ASP A 105 2.72 3.43 16.33
CA ASP A 105 3.90 4.01 15.71
C ASP A 105 3.49 5.08 14.68
N VAL A 106 2.42 4.80 13.92
CA VAL A 106 1.83 5.77 12.98
C VAL A 106 1.29 6.99 13.71
N ALA A 107 0.60 6.78 14.83
CA ALA A 107 0.01 7.86 15.62
C ALA A 107 1.08 8.69 16.35
N ALA A 108 2.18 8.06 16.78
CA ALA A 108 3.26 8.73 17.49
C ALA A 108 4.15 9.56 16.56
N ASP A 109 4.49 9.03 15.37
CA ASP A 109 5.39 9.71 14.43
C ASP A 109 5.04 9.39 12.96
N ILE A 110 4.19 10.25 12.40
CA ILE A 110 3.77 10.14 11.01
C ILE A 110 4.91 10.44 10.02
N ASP A 111 5.90 11.24 10.41
CA ASP A 111 7.03 11.60 9.55
C ASP A 111 8.06 10.48 9.48
N ALA A 112 8.32 9.78 10.59
CA ALA A 112 9.09 8.54 10.58
C ALA A 112 8.42 7.48 9.69
N THR A 113 7.09 7.35 9.80
CA THR A 113 6.31 6.45 8.94
C THR A 113 6.44 6.82 7.47
N ARG A 114 6.31 8.10 7.12
CA ARG A 114 6.55 8.61 5.75
C ARG A 114 7.93 8.22 5.26
N LYS A 115 8.97 8.48 6.05
CA LYS A 115 10.36 8.23 5.67
C LYS A 115 10.60 6.75 5.38
N THR A 116 10.04 5.85 6.18
CA THR A 116 10.11 4.40 5.93
C THR A 116 9.51 4.04 4.57
N ILE A 117 8.35 4.60 4.22
CA ILE A 117 7.71 4.36 2.91
C ILE A 117 8.55 4.94 1.78
N GLU A 118 9.08 6.15 1.93
CA GLU A 118 9.93 6.80 0.92
C GLU A 118 11.21 6.00 0.65
N VAL A 119 11.91 5.57 1.70
CA VAL A 119 13.12 4.72 1.58
C VAL A 119 12.78 3.41 0.87
N TRP A 120 11.66 2.77 1.23
CA TRP A 120 11.24 1.55 0.54
C TRP A 120 10.96 1.80 -0.94
N ILE A 121 10.28 2.91 -1.28
CA ILE A 121 9.99 3.28 -2.67
C ILE A 121 11.29 3.50 -3.45
N GLU A 122 12.27 4.20 -2.89
CA GLU A 122 13.55 4.44 -3.53
C GLU A 122 14.29 3.12 -3.85
N GLU A 123 14.31 2.19 -2.88
CA GLU A 123 14.90 0.87 -3.10
C GLU A 123 14.13 0.04 -4.13
N TYR A 124 12.81 0.16 -4.16
CA TYR A 124 11.97 -0.48 -5.17
C TYR A 124 12.22 0.09 -6.57
N GLU A 125 12.30 1.41 -6.70
CA GLU A 125 12.59 2.12 -7.96
C GLU A 125 13.97 1.71 -8.52
N LYS A 126 15.00 1.59 -7.66
CA LYS A 126 16.34 1.11 -8.06
C LYS A 126 16.31 -0.31 -8.65
N LYS A 127 15.50 -1.21 -8.06
CA LYS A 127 15.35 -2.60 -8.52
C LYS A 127 14.44 -2.72 -9.75
N HIS A 128 13.58 -1.72 -10.00
CA HIS A 128 12.57 -1.75 -11.06
C HIS A 128 12.58 -0.45 -11.90
N PRO A 129 13.65 -0.18 -12.66
CA PRO A 129 13.80 1.08 -13.42
C PRO A 129 12.67 1.34 -14.44
N GLN A 130 11.98 0.30 -14.91
CA GLN A 130 10.80 0.42 -15.77
C GLN A 130 9.64 1.20 -15.12
N VAL A 131 9.54 1.20 -13.79
CA VAL A 131 8.50 1.93 -13.05
C VAL A 131 8.74 3.44 -13.13
N LEU A 132 10.01 3.86 -13.07
CA LEU A 132 10.40 5.24 -13.30
C LEU A 132 10.04 5.69 -14.71
N ASN A 133 10.35 4.89 -15.74
CA ASN A 133 10.06 5.24 -17.14
C ASN A 133 8.55 5.50 -17.40
N ASN A 134 7.68 4.70 -16.79
CA ASN A 134 6.23 4.90 -16.87
C ASN A 134 5.76 6.19 -16.14
N LYS A 135 6.46 6.58 -15.08
CA LYS A 135 6.26 7.86 -14.35
C LYS A 135 6.66 9.06 -15.22
N TYR A 136 7.83 9.02 -15.86
CA TYR A 136 8.33 10.06 -16.76
C TYR A 136 7.43 10.27 -18.00
N ARG A 137 7.01 9.17 -18.64
CA ARG A 137 6.20 9.22 -19.87
C ARG A 137 4.81 9.82 -19.66
N SER A 138 4.31 9.83 -18.41
CA SER A 138 3.00 10.37 -18.05
C SER A 138 3.02 11.85 -17.62
N LYS A 139 4.15 12.58 -17.78
CA LYS A 139 4.33 14.00 -17.41
C LYS A 139 3.94 14.33 -15.95
N ARG A 140 4.08 13.38 -15.03
CA ARG A 140 3.70 13.58 -13.61
C ARG A 140 4.79 14.34 -12.85
N LYS A 141 4.40 15.20 -11.92
CA LYS A 141 5.33 15.94 -11.05
C LYS A 141 6.16 14.97 -10.20
N PHE A 142 7.47 15.21 -10.13
CA PHE A 142 8.37 14.47 -9.24
C PHE A 142 8.06 14.79 -7.78
N PRO A 143 8.00 13.78 -6.91
CA PRO A 143 8.06 14.00 -5.47
C PRO A 143 9.31 14.80 -5.10
N ALA A 144 9.19 15.66 -4.08
CA ALA A 144 10.28 16.53 -3.66
C ALA A 144 11.56 15.77 -3.25
N TYR A 145 11.43 14.53 -2.77
CA TYR A 145 12.55 13.68 -2.34
C TYR A 145 13.46 13.22 -3.49
N LEU A 146 12.95 13.08 -4.72
CA LEU A 146 13.75 12.70 -5.90
C LEU A 146 14.58 13.85 -6.50
N LYS A 147 14.43 15.09 -5.99
CA LYS A 147 15.20 16.24 -6.48
C LYS A 147 16.64 16.32 -5.93
N LYS A 148 17.00 15.46 -4.97
CA LYS A 148 18.30 15.52 -4.27
C LYS A 148 19.31 14.44 -4.68
N SER A 149 18.99 13.64 -5.70
CA SER A 149 19.83 12.53 -6.17
C SER A 149 20.14 12.65 -7.66
N SER A 150 20.66 13.82 -8.07
CA SER A 150 21.50 13.93 -9.27
C SER A 150 22.89 14.41 -8.80
N PRO A 151 23.98 13.70 -9.14
CA PRO A 151 25.32 14.23 -9.00
C PRO A 151 25.50 15.51 -9.82
#